data_AF-A0A946S4W9-F1
#
_entry.id   AF-A0A946S4W9-F1
#
_cell.length_a   1.000
_cell.length_b   1.000
_cell.length_c   1.000
_cell.angle_alpha   90.00
_cell.angle_beta   90.00
_cell.angle_gamma   90.00
#
_symmetry.space_group_name_H-M   'P 1'
#
loop_
_entity.id
_entity.type
_entity.pdbx_description
1 polymer ?
#
loop_
_entity_poly.entity_id
_entity_poly.type
_entity_poly.pdbx_seq_one_letter_code
_entity_poly.pdbx_strand_id
1 'polypeptide(L)'
;MEKIKEILSKLTLKHYIGIAVVGIGVYFLTGILFSSSSKGIELIPRNTVAVGVVSVGDMIDKADIQDLLKLDLDIIEDLLDNYEDLKEDAEDQSDLAASILEDPENIGIDINQDVFVYGVIHDIKEEAYICVSGGVDDEDRLLEILEEIEDNMPNDDYEDSYSSNESHFDISEEDGYNILLMYNKNSYKNSRYDDVETYYGDITAFAWDNDKFLFITNPEAWEKKGINKLEDEVERLFNLKSKEKLTSINSFDDFYDNKTDLCAWASAEGMDEDLLDDIVDELDDETGFDLEVEDLTECSASLYYNFGDGNVSVKAALYASDGVQELIEEKTNISTSEFSYELTMKFDDSGDNTIHVILRSLLTIIDEAGGVGNMERMMYNLDRMF
;
A
#
# COMPACT_ATOMS: atom_id res chain seq x y z
N MET A 1 25.25 -16.29 13.81
CA MET A 1 24.22 -17.20 14.38
C MET A 1 23.62 -16.71 15.70
N GLU A 2 24.29 -16.77 16.87
CA GLU A 2 23.67 -16.34 18.14
C GLU A 2 23.39 -14.82 18.22
N LYS A 3 24.22 -13.98 17.61
CA LYS A 3 24.04 -12.52 17.60
C LYS A 3 22.97 -12.01 16.63
N ILE A 4 22.75 -12.72 15.51
CA ILE A 4 21.69 -12.41 14.53
C ILE A 4 20.32 -12.72 15.14
N LYS A 5 20.21 -13.87 15.83
CA LYS A 5 19.03 -14.20 16.65
C LYS A 5 18.75 -13.17 17.73
N GLU A 6 19.77 -12.59 18.36
CA GLU A 6 19.61 -11.57 19.40
C GLU A 6 19.18 -10.18 18.87
N ILE A 7 19.42 -9.91 17.59
CA ILE A 7 19.01 -8.68 16.90
C ILE A 7 17.58 -8.83 16.39
N LEU A 8 17.26 -9.96 15.74
CA LEU A 8 15.93 -10.26 15.22
C LEU A 8 14.89 -10.47 16.33
N SER A 9 15.27 -11.05 17.48
CA SER A 9 14.36 -11.25 18.62
C SER A 9 14.03 -9.95 19.39
N LYS A 10 14.63 -8.82 19.03
CA LYS A 10 14.32 -7.49 19.62
C LYS A 10 13.36 -6.68 18.74
N LEU A 11 13.05 -7.16 17.53
CA LEU A 11 12.14 -6.53 16.58
C LEU A 11 10.71 -6.99 16.88
N THR A 12 9.86 -6.06 17.32
CA THR A 12 8.40 -6.27 17.42
C THR A 12 7.75 -6.20 16.03
N LEU A 13 6.48 -6.62 15.86
CA LEU A 13 5.70 -6.49 14.60
C LEU A 13 5.76 -5.07 13.98
N LYS A 14 5.88 -4.03 14.82
CA LYS A 14 6.09 -2.63 14.40
C LYS A 14 7.43 -2.38 13.71
N HIS A 15 8.44 -3.20 13.99
CA HIS A 15 9.74 -3.16 13.34
C HIS A 15 9.76 -3.98 12.05
N TYR A 16 8.90 -4.98 11.87
CA TYR A 16 8.71 -5.63 10.55
C TYR A 16 7.90 -4.76 9.60
N ILE A 17 6.85 -4.09 10.09
CA ILE A 17 6.20 -2.97 9.38
C ILE A 17 7.21 -1.84 9.17
N GLY A 18 8.08 -1.60 10.15
CA GLY A 18 9.20 -0.67 10.06
C GLY A 18 10.23 -1.06 9.01
N ILE A 19 10.55 -2.34 8.81
CA ILE A 19 11.46 -2.86 7.78
C ILE A 19 10.76 -2.95 6.42
N ALA A 20 9.44 -3.11 6.35
CA ALA A 20 8.69 -2.93 5.12
C ALA A 20 8.64 -1.44 4.72
N VAL A 21 8.46 -0.53 5.68
CA VAL A 21 8.43 0.93 5.46
C VAL A 21 9.82 1.54 5.29
N VAL A 22 10.87 0.99 5.92
CA VAL A 22 12.29 1.36 5.77
C VAL A 22 12.91 0.61 4.59
N GLY A 23 12.42 -0.58 4.25
CA GLY A 23 12.75 -1.30 3.02
C GLY A 23 12.22 -0.53 1.82
N ILE A 24 10.95 -0.08 1.87
CA ILE A 24 10.40 0.93 0.96
C ILE A 24 11.21 2.25 1.05
N GLY A 25 11.65 2.64 2.24
CA GLY A 25 12.51 3.82 2.51
C GLY A 25 13.90 3.78 1.88
N VAL A 26 14.52 2.60 1.78
CA VAL A 26 15.82 2.32 1.15
C VAL A 26 15.64 2.06 -0.35
N TYR A 27 14.51 1.48 -0.74
CA TYR A 27 14.07 1.25 -2.13
C TYR A 27 13.83 2.55 -2.91
N PHE A 28 13.52 3.64 -2.21
CA PHE A 28 13.36 4.96 -2.81
C PHE A 28 14.63 5.54 -3.43
N LEU A 29 15.79 4.87 -3.34
CA LEU A 29 17.08 5.51 -3.63
C LEU A 29 17.62 5.43 -5.09
N THR A 30 17.06 4.67 -6.05
CA THR A 30 17.76 4.54 -7.38
C THR A 30 16.95 4.44 -8.69
N GLY A 31 15.62 4.30 -8.70
CA GLY A 31 14.81 4.07 -9.93
C GLY A 31 14.74 5.19 -10.98
N ILE A 32 15.04 4.89 -12.26
CA ILE A 32 14.83 5.80 -13.41
C ILE A 32 13.98 5.15 -14.54
N LEU A 33 12.90 5.86 -14.93
CA LEU A 33 12.17 5.93 -16.22
C LEU A 33 11.10 4.88 -16.71
N PHE A 34 9.91 5.47 -16.94
CA PHE A 34 8.83 5.25 -17.95
C PHE A 34 7.62 4.35 -17.62
N SER A 35 6.44 4.99 -17.52
CA SER A 35 5.15 4.35 -17.26
C SER A 35 4.52 3.64 -18.46
N SER A 36 4.00 2.44 -18.19
CA SER A 36 3.00 1.73 -18.98
C SER A 36 1.76 1.49 -18.11
N SER A 37 0.61 1.16 -18.69
CA SER A 37 -0.60 0.87 -17.92
C SER A 37 -0.35 -0.30 -16.96
N SER A 38 -0.43 -0.07 -15.65
CA SER A 38 -0.14 -1.09 -14.63
C SER A 38 -1.08 -2.30 -14.72
N LYS A 39 -0.51 -3.50 -14.60
CA LYS A 39 -1.23 -4.77 -14.57
C LYS A 39 -1.91 -5.06 -13.23
N GLY A 40 -1.45 -4.42 -12.16
CA GLY A 40 -2.08 -4.51 -10.83
C GLY A 40 -3.54 -4.06 -10.81
N ILE A 41 -3.94 -3.18 -11.74
CA ILE A 41 -5.33 -2.70 -11.87
C ILE A 41 -6.32 -3.82 -12.22
N GLU A 42 -5.84 -4.90 -12.83
CA GLU A 42 -6.67 -6.02 -13.26
C GLU A 42 -7.20 -6.86 -12.09
N LEU A 43 -6.61 -6.70 -10.90
CA LEU A 43 -6.96 -7.39 -9.65
C LEU A 43 -7.99 -6.62 -8.81
N ILE A 44 -8.38 -5.40 -9.23
CA ILE A 44 -9.30 -4.58 -8.45
C ILE A 44 -10.74 -4.92 -8.84
N PRO A 45 -11.55 -5.43 -7.91
CA PRO A 45 -12.92 -5.80 -8.22
C PRO A 45 -13.82 -4.57 -8.34
N ARG A 46 -14.91 -4.71 -9.10
CA ARG A 46 -15.88 -3.63 -9.39
C ARG A 46 -16.53 -3.05 -8.13
N ASN A 47 -16.69 -3.86 -7.08
CA ASN A 47 -17.29 -3.43 -5.82
C ASN A 47 -16.30 -2.71 -4.87
N THR A 48 -15.12 -2.30 -5.34
CA THR A 48 -14.21 -1.49 -4.54
C THR A 48 -14.75 -0.07 -4.38
N VAL A 49 -15.03 0.32 -3.13
CA VAL A 49 -15.53 1.67 -2.77
C VAL A 49 -14.48 2.75 -2.96
N ALA A 50 -13.22 2.45 -2.67
CA ALA A 50 -12.14 3.42 -2.74
C ALA A 50 -10.80 2.78 -3.12
N VAL A 51 -10.03 3.50 -3.92
CA VAL A 51 -8.69 3.10 -4.39
C VAL A 51 -7.75 4.28 -4.35
N GLY A 52 -6.58 4.07 -3.76
CA GLY A 52 -5.41 4.94 -3.90
C GLY A 52 -4.52 4.43 -5.02
N VAL A 53 -3.98 5.33 -5.82
CA VAL A 53 -3.02 5.05 -6.90
C VAL A 53 -1.74 5.83 -6.64
N VAL A 54 -0.60 5.16 -6.67
CA VAL A 54 0.71 5.77 -6.49
C VAL A 54 1.58 5.47 -7.70
N SER A 55 2.01 6.50 -8.41
CA SER A 55 2.97 6.37 -9.52
C SER A 55 4.39 6.41 -8.94
N VAL A 56 4.84 5.27 -8.41
CA VAL A 56 6.11 5.14 -7.68
C VAL A 56 7.29 5.56 -8.56
N GLY A 57 7.41 5.03 -9.79
CA GLY A 57 8.45 5.40 -10.74
C GLY A 57 8.52 6.92 -11.00
N ASP A 58 7.38 7.56 -11.28
CA ASP A 58 7.32 9.01 -11.51
C ASP A 58 7.77 9.81 -10.26
N MET A 59 7.43 9.34 -9.06
CA MET A 59 7.86 9.98 -7.81
C MET A 59 9.36 9.84 -7.58
N ILE A 60 9.97 8.69 -7.90
CA ILE A 60 11.42 8.47 -7.78
C ILE A 60 12.16 9.34 -8.80
N ASP A 61 11.71 9.36 -10.05
CA ASP A 61 12.26 10.22 -11.11
C ASP A 61 12.27 11.69 -10.67
N LYS A 62 11.17 12.15 -10.06
CA LYS A 62 11.02 13.51 -9.55
C LYS A 62 11.85 13.81 -8.30
N ALA A 63 12.20 12.80 -7.51
CA ALA A 63 13.02 12.98 -6.31
C ALA A 63 14.49 13.29 -6.64
N ASP A 64 14.97 12.88 -7.82
CA ASP A 64 16.37 12.96 -8.25
C ASP A 64 17.33 12.57 -7.14
N ILE A 65 17.23 11.31 -6.71
CA ILE A 65 17.99 10.80 -5.58
C ILE A 65 19.49 10.89 -5.82
N GLN A 66 19.93 10.67 -7.06
CA GLN A 66 21.34 10.76 -7.39
C GLN A 66 21.90 12.16 -7.14
N ASP A 67 21.08 13.20 -7.21
CA ASP A 67 21.47 14.54 -6.78
C ASP A 67 21.46 14.67 -5.25
N LEU A 68 20.44 14.13 -4.57
CA LEU A 68 20.38 14.11 -3.10
C LEU A 68 21.61 13.44 -2.48
N LEU A 69 22.06 12.30 -3.00
CA LEU A 69 23.23 11.56 -2.51
C LEU A 69 24.57 12.30 -2.71
N LYS A 70 24.59 13.40 -3.47
CA LYS A 70 25.78 14.25 -3.67
C LYS A 70 25.84 15.42 -2.69
N LEU A 71 24.83 15.59 -1.83
CA LEU A 71 24.82 16.66 -0.85
C LEU A 71 25.91 16.39 0.20
N ASP A 72 26.64 17.45 0.53
CA ASP A 72 27.73 17.46 1.53
C ASP A 72 27.11 17.54 2.94
N LEU A 73 26.50 16.43 3.40
CA LEU A 73 25.85 16.28 4.70
C LEU A 73 26.41 15.04 5.41
N ASP A 74 26.68 15.15 6.72
CA ASP A 74 27.21 14.05 7.54
C ASP A 74 26.26 12.84 7.52
N ILE A 75 24.93 13.07 7.52
CA ILE A 75 23.94 11.99 7.43
C ILE A 75 24.02 11.18 6.13
N ILE A 76 24.45 11.79 5.02
CA ILE A 76 24.57 11.10 3.74
C ILE A 76 25.87 10.30 3.72
N GLU A 77 26.96 10.86 4.25
CA GLU A 77 28.21 10.10 4.45
C GLU A 77 27.95 8.88 5.32
N ASP A 78 27.28 9.05 6.47
CA ASP A 78 26.90 7.94 7.36
C ASP A 78 26.01 6.90 6.65
N LEU A 79 25.07 7.34 5.81
CA LEU A 79 24.19 6.44 5.06
C LEU A 79 24.97 5.61 4.02
N LEU A 80 25.88 6.24 3.29
CA LEU A 80 26.72 5.58 2.30
C LEU A 80 27.69 4.60 2.95
N ASP A 81 28.35 4.99 4.05
CA ASP A 81 29.25 4.11 4.81
C ASP A 81 28.50 2.88 5.35
N ASN A 82 27.31 3.08 5.95
CA ASN A 82 26.48 1.96 6.41
C ASN A 82 26.03 1.05 5.26
N TYR A 83 25.76 1.61 4.09
CA TYR A 83 25.39 0.83 2.91
C TYR A 83 26.57 0.02 2.38
N GLU A 84 27.80 0.55 2.37
CA GLU A 84 29.00 -0.21 2.02
C GLU A 84 29.26 -1.35 3.01
N ASP A 85 29.14 -1.10 4.32
CA ASP A 85 29.24 -2.13 5.36
C ASP A 85 28.18 -3.23 5.17
N LEU A 86 26.92 -2.85 4.91
CA LEU A 86 25.83 -3.79 4.64
C LEU A 86 26.09 -4.62 3.38
N LYS A 87 26.67 -4.02 2.35
CA LYS A 87 27.01 -4.71 1.11
C LYS A 87 28.11 -5.76 1.35
N GLU A 88 29.17 -5.40 2.08
CA GLU A 88 30.23 -6.36 2.45
C GLU A 88 29.67 -7.53 3.29
N ASP A 89 28.81 -7.22 4.28
CA ASP A 89 28.15 -8.23 5.10
C ASP A 89 27.21 -9.13 4.29
N ALA A 90 26.55 -8.59 3.26
CA ALA A 90 25.66 -9.34 2.37
C ALA A 90 26.46 -10.25 1.43
N GLU A 91 27.54 -9.77 0.80
CA GLU A 91 28.42 -10.58 -0.06
C GLU A 91 28.98 -11.81 0.67
N ASP A 92 29.24 -11.69 1.97
CA ASP A 92 29.71 -12.79 2.81
C ASP A 92 28.62 -13.81 3.19
N GLN A 93 27.34 -13.40 3.14
CA GLN A 93 26.20 -14.20 3.64
C GLN A 93 25.33 -14.79 2.54
N SER A 94 25.08 -14.03 1.48
CA SER A 94 24.22 -14.42 0.36
C SER A 94 24.55 -13.62 -0.91
N ASP A 95 24.83 -14.35 -2.00
CA ASP A 95 24.98 -13.77 -3.34
C ASP A 95 23.69 -13.04 -3.77
N LEU A 96 22.51 -13.53 -3.35
CA LEU A 96 21.23 -12.91 -3.66
C LEU A 96 21.05 -11.58 -2.92
N ALA A 97 21.29 -11.57 -1.60
CA ALA A 97 21.21 -10.35 -0.80
C ALA A 97 22.16 -9.27 -1.32
N ALA A 98 23.40 -9.66 -1.69
CA ALA A 98 24.35 -8.75 -2.31
C ALA A 98 23.82 -8.19 -3.64
N SER A 99 23.26 -9.04 -4.50
CA SER A 99 22.72 -8.61 -5.80
C SER A 99 21.52 -7.67 -5.67
N ILE A 100 20.67 -7.83 -4.65
CA ILE A 100 19.56 -6.90 -4.36
C ILE A 100 20.11 -5.56 -3.86
N LEU A 101 21.14 -5.57 -3.01
CA LEU A 101 21.75 -4.31 -2.58
C LEU A 101 22.38 -3.58 -3.78
N GLU A 102 23.08 -4.31 -4.65
CA GLU A 102 23.70 -3.74 -5.86
C GLU A 102 22.69 -3.13 -6.83
N ASP A 103 21.57 -3.81 -7.03
CA ASP A 103 20.50 -3.37 -7.93
C ASP A 103 19.14 -3.64 -7.26
N PRO A 104 18.63 -2.68 -6.46
CA PRO A 104 17.39 -2.86 -5.72
C PRO A 104 16.16 -2.87 -6.64
N GLU A 105 16.28 -2.46 -7.90
CA GLU A 105 15.19 -2.58 -8.88
C GLU A 105 15.03 -4.02 -9.35
N ASN A 106 16.10 -4.82 -9.28
CA ASN A 106 16.13 -6.21 -9.69
C ASN A 106 15.57 -7.17 -8.62
N ILE A 107 14.35 -6.89 -8.14
CA ILE A 107 13.61 -7.73 -7.19
C ILE A 107 12.42 -8.46 -7.82
N GLY A 108 12.21 -8.31 -9.13
CA GLY A 108 11.07 -8.90 -9.84
C GLY A 108 9.75 -8.13 -9.73
N ILE A 109 9.76 -6.96 -9.11
CA ILE A 109 8.60 -6.05 -9.03
C ILE A 109 8.83 -4.87 -9.98
N ASP A 110 7.86 -4.61 -10.85
CA ASP A 110 7.91 -3.47 -11.78
C ASP A 110 7.50 -2.17 -11.06
N ILE A 111 8.49 -1.42 -10.59
CA ILE A 111 8.28 -0.13 -9.90
C ILE A 111 7.79 1.00 -10.78
N ASN A 112 7.92 0.83 -12.10
CA ASN A 112 7.48 1.82 -13.07
C ASN A 112 5.98 1.67 -13.35
N GLN A 113 5.38 0.58 -12.91
CA GLN A 113 3.94 0.43 -12.87
C GLN A 113 3.35 1.08 -11.62
N ASP A 114 2.15 1.64 -11.78
CA ASP A 114 1.37 2.18 -10.67
C ASP A 114 1.07 1.09 -9.62
N VAL A 115 1.16 1.47 -8.34
CA VAL A 115 0.75 0.66 -7.20
C VAL A 115 -0.63 1.10 -6.76
N PHE A 116 -1.52 0.14 -6.53
CA PHE A 116 -2.89 0.36 -6.07
C PHE A 116 -3.03 -0.08 -4.63
N VAL A 117 -3.72 0.72 -3.81
CA VAL A 117 -4.11 0.37 -2.44
C VAL A 117 -5.62 0.48 -2.33
N TYR A 118 -6.29 -0.59 -1.93
CA TYR A 118 -7.75 -0.62 -1.91
C TYR A 118 -8.31 -1.57 -0.85
N GLY A 119 -9.56 -1.32 -0.47
CA GLY A 119 -10.36 -2.24 0.33
C GLY A 119 -11.23 -3.12 -0.55
N VAL A 120 -11.37 -4.40 -0.19
CA VAL A 120 -12.39 -5.27 -0.75
C VAL A 120 -13.36 -5.65 0.36
N ILE A 121 -14.64 -5.37 0.14
CA ILE A 121 -15.73 -5.66 1.09
C ILE A 121 -16.70 -6.60 0.37
N HIS A 122 -16.89 -7.80 0.92
CA HIS A 122 -17.84 -8.77 0.37
C HIS A 122 -19.27 -8.53 0.87
N ASP A 123 -19.39 -8.23 2.16
CA ASP A 123 -20.62 -7.87 2.88
C ASP A 123 -20.12 -7.13 4.14
N ILE A 124 -20.71 -5.98 4.49
CA ILE A 124 -20.28 -5.15 5.63
C ILE A 124 -20.24 -5.96 6.94
N LYS A 125 -21.00 -7.04 7.00
CA LYS A 125 -21.16 -7.89 8.18
C LYS A 125 -20.24 -9.10 8.22
N GLU A 126 -19.51 -9.42 7.15
CA GLU A 126 -18.72 -10.65 7.08
C GLU A 126 -17.21 -10.39 7.05
N GLU A 127 -16.66 -9.82 5.97
CA GLU A 127 -15.19 -9.72 5.80
C GLU A 127 -14.74 -8.53 4.97
N ALA A 128 -13.69 -7.86 5.47
CA ALA A 128 -12.98 -6.79 4.79
C ALA A 128 -11.50 -7.17 4.60
N TYR A 129 -11.00 -6.92 3.40
CA TYR A 129 -9.61 -7.15 3.03
C TYR A 129 -8.94 -5.83 2.67
N ILE A 130 -7.68 -5.67 3.06
CA ILE A 130 -6.82 -4.58 2.60
C ILE A 130 -5.86 -5.17 1.58
N CYS A 131 -5.86 -4.59 0.39
CA CYS A 131 -5.11 -5.07 -0.76
C CYS A 131 -4.10 -4.01 -1.22
N VAL A 132 -2.94 -4.49 -1.68
CA VAL A 132 -1.98 -3.73 -2.46
C VAL A 132 -1.66 -4.53 -3.72
N SER A 133 -1.78 -3.94 -4.90
CA SER A 133 -1.43 -4.60 -6.16
C SER A 133 -0.54 -3.74 -7.04
N GLY A 134 0.25 -4.38 -7.89
CA GLY A 134 1.19 -3.72 -8.80
C GLY A 134 1.72 -4.67 -9.87
N GLY A 135 2.75 -4.22 -10.60
CA GLY A 135 3.36 -4.99 -11.69
C GLY A 135 4.47 -5.93 -11.24
N VAL A 136 4.66 -7.01 -11.98
CA VAL A 136 5.82 -7.91 -11.93
C VAL A 136 6.57 -7.79 -13.25
N ASP A 137 7.89 -7.68 -13.21
CA ASP A 137 8.75 -7.66 -14.41
C ASP A 137 9.57 -8.95 -14.58
N ASP A 138 9.90 -9.63 -13.48
CA ASP A 138 10.62 -10.90 -13.48
C ASP A 138 10.09 -11.84 -12.35
N GLU A 139 9.16 -12.74 -12.73
CA GLU A 139 8.58 -13.72 -11.81
C GLU A 139 9.62 -14.69 -11.23
N ASP A 140 10.57 -15.15 -12.05
CA ASP A 140 11.60 -16.10 -11.62
C ASP A 140 12.50 -15.45 -10.56
N ARG A 141 12.83 -14.16 -10.75
CA ARG A 141 13.61 -13.38 -9.79
C ARG A 141 12.87 -13.17 -8.48
N LEU A 142 11.58 -12.85 -8.55
CA LEU A 142 10.74 -12.68 -7.36
C LEU A 142 10.64 -13.98 -6.56
N LEU A 143 10.43 -15.11 -7.25
CA LEU A 143 10.39 -16.43 -6.63
C LEU A 143 11.72 -16.79 -5.94
N GLU A 144 12.86 -16.57 -6.60
CA GLU A 144 14.19 -16.81 -6.03
C GLU A 144 14.38 -16.06 -4.69
N ILE A 145 13.95 -14.79 -4.65
CA ILE A 145 14.03 -13.96 -3.44
C ILE A 145 13.12 -14.48 -2.33
N LEU A 146 11.89 -14.86 -2.65
CA LEU A 146 10.95 -15.35 -1.66
C LEU A 146 11.34 -16.72 -1.10
N GLU A 147 11.85 -17.63 -1.93
CA GLU A 147 12.39 -18.93 -1.51
C GLU A 147 13.59 -18.75 -0.57
N GLU A 148 14.49 -17.80 -0.86
CA GLU A 148 15.60 -17.52 0.04
C GLU A 148 15.14 -16.92 1.38
N ILE A 149 14.11 -16.07 1.36
CA ILE A 149 13.49 -15.56 2.58
C ILE A 149 12.85 -16.70 3.39
N GLU A 150 12.14 -17.64 2.74
CA GLU A 150 11.56 -18.84 3.36
C GLU A 150 12.63 -19.68 4.05
N ASP A 151 13.72 -20.00 3.34
CA ASP A 151 14.81 -20.83 3.85
C ASP A 151 15.54 -20.19 5.06
N ASN A 152 15.56 -18.85 5.11
CA ASN A 152 16.23 -18.10 6.18
C ASN A 152 15.31 -17.67 7.31
N MET A 153 13.98 -17.67 7.12
CA MET A 153 13.03 -17.46 8.20
C MET A 153 12.90 -18.74 9.02
N PRO A 154 13.33 -18.75 10.31
CA PRO A 154 13.00 -19.88 11.15
C PRO A 154 11.47 -19.89 11.35
N ASN A 155 10.84 -21.03 11.04
CA ASN A 155 9.58 -21.40 11.70
C ASN A 155 9.91 -21.48 13.20
N ASP A 156 9.80 -20.35 13.88
CA ASP A 156 10.21 -20.18 15.28
C ASP A 156 9.11 -20.79 16.15
N ASP A 157 9.21 -22.11 16.35
CA ASP A 157 8.39 -22.84 17.29
C ASP A 157 8.85 -22.52 18.72
N TYR A 158 8.20 -21.56 19.37
CA TYR A 158 8.33 -21.39 20.81
C TYR A 158 7.28 -22.26 21.48
N GLU A 159 7.70 -23.24 22.28
CA GLU A 159 6.80 -24.07 23.09
C GLU A 159 7.25 -24.05 24.56
N ASP A 160 6.36 -23.63 25.46
CA ASP A 160 6.50 -23.85 26.89
C ASP A 160 5.27 -24.57 27.47
N SER A 161 5.25 -24.82 28.79
CA SER A 161 4.17 -25.60 29.40
C SER A 161 2.78 -24.95 29.35
N TYR A 162 2.68 -23.69 28.92
CA TYR A 162 1.46 -22.88 28.93
C TYR A 162 1.08 -22.32 27.56
N SER A 163 2.03 -22.13 26.65
CA SER A 163 1.77 -21.60 25.31
C SER A 163 2.72 -22.15 24.26
N SER A 164 2.22 -22.25 23.02
CA SER A 164 3.06 -22.34 21.83
C SER A 164 2.76 -21.23 20.83
N ASN A 165 3.77 -20.80 20.08
CA ASN A 165 3.62 -19.93 18.91
C ASN A 165 4.40 -20.56 17.76
N GLU A 166 3.76 -20.66 16.60
CA GLU A 166 4.33 -21.18 15.35
C GLU A 166 4.13 -20.09 14.29
N SER A 167 5.22 -19.62 13.68
CA SER A 167 5.15 -18.74 12.52
C SER A 167 5.20 -19.59 11.25
N HIS A 168 4.33 -19.27 10.30
CA HIS A 168 4.24 -19.93 9.01
C HIS A 168 4.61 -18.96 7.89
N PHE A 169 5.40 -19.46 6.94
CA PHE A 169 5.79 -18.81 5.70
C PHE A 169 5.87 -19.93 4.65
N ASP A 170 4.79 -20.09 3.88
CA ASP A 170 4.63 -21.24 2.98
C ASP A 170 4.40 -20.73 1.55
N ILE A 171 5.28 -21.11 0.60
CA ILE A 171 5.09 -20.83 -0.84
C ILE A 171 4.42 -22.02 -1.51
N SER A 172 3.40 -21.77 -2.34
CA SER A 172 2.74 -22.76 -3.19
C SER A 172 2.44 -22.23 -4.60
N GLU A 173 2.47 -23.13 -5.57
CA GLU A 173 2.05 -22.88 -6.95
C GLU A 173 0.57 -23.25 -7.10
N GLU A 174 -0.25 -22.30 -7.55
CA GLU A 174 -1.68 -22.48 -7.85
C GLU A 174 -1.94 -22.43 -9.36
N ASP A 175 -3.17 -22.73 -9.79
CA ASP A 175 -3.56 -22.67 -11.21
C ASP A 175 -3.53 -21.22 -11.74
N GLY A 176 -2.36 -20.80 -12.25
CA GLY A 176 -2.16 -19.52 -12.94
C GLY A 176 -1.50 -18.42 -12.12
N TYR A 177 -1.08 -18.68 -10.88
CA TYR A 177 -0.34 -17.76 -10.02
C TYR A 177 0.41 -18.55 -8.93
N ASN A 178 1.43 -17.93 -8.33
CA ASN A 178 2.10 -18.39 -7.13
C ASN A 178 1.54 -17.63 -5.92
N ILE A 179 1.55 -18.26 -4.74
CA ILE A 179 1.11 -17.65 -3.49
C ILE A 179 2.07 -17.97 -2.36
N LEU A 180 2.39 -16.95 -1.58
CA LEU A 180 3.06 -17.02 -0.30
C LEU A 180 2.04 -16.72 0.80
N LEU A 181 1.86 -17.64 1.73
CA LEU A 181 1.00 -17.46 2.90
C LEU A 181 1.83 -17.25 4.16
N MET A 182 1.47 -16.21 4.90
CA MET A 182 2.09 -15.86 6.18
C MET A 182 1.05 -15.77 7.28
N TYR A 183 1.28 -16.46 8.40
CA TYR A 183 0.43 -16.34 9.59
C TYR A 183 1.13 -16.85 10.85
N ASN A 184 0.66 -16.40 12.01
CA ASN A 184 1.08 -16.88 13.32
C ASN A 184 0.00 -17.75 13.94
N LYS A 185 0.32 -18.99 14.29
CA LYS A 185 -0.54 -19.90 15.03
C LYS A 185 -0.11 -19.93 16.49
N ASN A 186 -0.96 -19.38 17.34
CA ASN A 186 -0.74 -19.32 18.77
C ASN A 186 -1.67 -20.30 19.48
N SER A 187 -1.13 -21.08 20.41
CA SER A 187 -1.92 -21.99 21.26
C SER A 187 -1.66 -21.68 22.74
N TYR A 188 -2.71 -21.62 23.56
CA TYR A 188 -2.59 -21.39 25.00
C TYR A 188 -3.37 -22.44 25.80
N LYS A 189 -2.74 -22.95 26.86
CA LYS A 189 -3.36 -23.93 27.75
C LYS A 189 -4.13 -23.25 28.89
N ASN A 190 -5.45 -23.37 28.87
CA ASN A 190 -6.30 -22.78 29.89
C ASN A 190 -6.21 -23.59 31.20
N SER A 191 -5.50 -23.03 32.19
CA SER A 191 -5.27 -23.66 33.51
C SER A 191 -6.53 -24.07 34.27
N ARG A 192 -7.73 -23.56 33.91
CA ARG A 192 -9.00 -23.92 34.54
C ARG A 192 -9.71 -25.12 33.90
N TYR A 193 -9.49 -25.41 32.63
CA TYR A 193 -10.30 -26.37 31.87
C TYR A 193 -9.51 -27.51 31.21
N ASP A 194 -8.17 -27.51 31.29
CA ASP A 194 -7.30 -28.49 30.60
C ASP A 194 -7.51 -28.50 29.06
N ASP A 195 -8.19 -27.47 28.53
CA ASP A 195 -8.42 -27.20 27.12
C ASP A 195 -7.30 -26.30 26.55
N VAL A 196 -6.96 -26.53 25.29
CA VAL A 196 -6.03 -25.70 24.51
C VAL A 196 -6.85 -24.84 23.56
N GLU A 197 -6.71 -23.52 23.69
CA GLU A 197 -7.29 -22.55 22.76
C GLU A 197 -6.24 -22.19 21.71
N THR A 198 -6.60 -22.23 20.43
CA THR A 198 -5.72 -21.86 19.31
C THR A 198 -6.32 -20.69 18.56
N TYR A 199 -5.52 -19.66 18.31
CA TYR A 199 -5.87 -18.51 17.48
C TYR A 199 -4.80 -18.30 16.41
N TYR A 200 -5.24 -17.71 15.31
CA TYR A 200 -4.39 -17.36 14.18
C TYR A 200 -4.28 -15.84 14.17
N GLY A 201 -3.12 -15.31 13.81
CA GLY A 201 -2.87 -13.87 13.76
C GLY A 201 -2.04 -13.52 12.54
N ASP A 202 -2.10 -12.24 12.16
CA ASP A 202 -1.29 -11.68 11.08
C ASP A 202 -1.45 -12.41 9.74
N ILE A 203 -2.64 -12.96 9.48
CA ILE A 203 -2.91 -13.74 8.26
C ILE A 203 -2.82 -12.83 7.04
N THR A 204 -1.87 -13.16 6.17
CA THR A 204 -1.49 -12.35 5.02
C THR A 204 -1.10 -13.26 3.87
N ALA A 205 -1.42 -12.85 2.64
CA ALA A 205 -0.98 -13.52 1.43
C ALA A 205 -0.25 -12.53 0.52
N PHE A 206 0.80 -13.01 -0.14
CA PHE A 206 1.43 -12.35 -1.26
C PHE A 206 1.34 -13.29 -2.46
N ALA A 207 0.57 -12.93 -3.47
CA ALA A 207 0.33 -13.74 -4.66
C ALA A 207 0.83 -13.02 -5.90
N TRP A 208 1.36 -13.74 -6.88
CA TRP A 208 1.92 -13.14 -8.09
C TRP A 208 1.84 -14.08 -9.30
N ASP A 209 1.84 -13.50 -10.48
CA ASP A 209 2.11 -14.19 -11.74
C ASP A 209 3.15 -13.40 -12.55
N ASN A 210 3.36 -13.78 -13.81
CA ASN A 210 4.30 -13.13 -14.73
C ASN A 210 4.07 -11.62 -14.96
N ASP A 211 2.89 -11.09 -14.65
CA ASP A 211 2.49 -9.72 -14.99
C ASP A 211 2.24 -8.84 -13.76
N LYS A 212 1.77 -9.41 -12.64
CA LYS A 212 1.26 -8.64 -11.50
C LYS A 212 1.38 -9.38 -10.17
N PHE A 213 1.38 -8.59 -9.09
CA PHE A 213 1.31 -9.09 -7.73
C PHE A 213 0.09 -8.54 -6.98
N LEU A 214 -0.30 -9.25 -5.92
CA LEU A 214 -1.30 -8.93 -4.93
C LEU A 214 -0.73 -9.23 -3.54
N PHE A 215 -0.60 -8.21 -2.71
CA PHE A 215 -0.53 -8.37 -1.26
C PHE A 215 -1.93 -8.18 -0.70
N ILE A 216 -2.39 -9.10 0.15
CA ILE A 216 -3.73 -9.05 0.75
C ILE A 216 -3.69 -9.53 2.20
N THR A 217 -4.40 -8.83 3.07
CA THR A 217 -4.57 -9.20 4.47
C THR A 217 -6.00 -9.01 4.93
N ASN A 218 -6.44 -9.87 5.85
CA ASN A 218 -7.69 -9.73 6.57
C ASN A 218 -7.40 -9.41 8.04
N PRO A 219 -7.55 -8.15 8.48
CA PRO A 219 -7.21 -7.75 9.85
C PRO A 219 -8.13 -8.36 10.93
N GLU A 220 -9.30 -8.87 10.54
CA GLU A 220 -10.30 -9.45 11.44
C GLU A 220 -10.22 -10.98 11.53
N ALA A 221 -9.41 -11.62 10.67
CA ALA A 221 -9.30 -13.06 10.59
C ALA A 221 -8.42 -13.64 11.71
N TRP A 222 -9.04 -14.19 12.76
CA TRP A 222 -8.32 -14.81 13.89
C TRP A 222 -8.54 -16.33 14.01
N GLU A 223 -9.25 -16.92 13.06
CA GLU A 223 -9.57 -18.34 13.02
C GLU A 223 -8.89 -19.02 11.83
N LYS A 224 -8.68 -20.34 11.93
CA LYS A 224 -8.13 -21.14 10.81
C LYS A 224 -8.90 -20.95 9.50
N LYS A 225 -10.23 -20.77 9.59
CA LYS A 225 -11.08 -20.53 8.41
C LYS A 225 -10.71 -19.25 7.67
N GLY A 226 -10.10 -18.28 8.35
CA GLY A 226 -9.62 -17.05 7.75
C GLY A 226 -8.50 -17.28 6.72
N ILE A 227 -7.67 -18.31 6.92
CA ILE A 227 -6.65 -18.71 5.94
C ILE A 227 -7.32 -19.15 4.64
N ASN A 228 -8.22 -20.14 4.73
CA ASN A 228 -8.94 -20.66 3.57
C ASN A 228 -9.71 -19.57 2.80
N LYS A 229 -10.32 -18.64 3.54
CA LYS A 229 -11.08 -17.53 2.93
C LYS A 229 -10.17 -16.51 2.26
N LEU A 230 -8.98 -16.28 2.79
CA LEU A 230 -7.96 -15.44 2.15
C LEU A 230 -7.47 -16.08 0.84
N GLU A 231 -7.22 -17.40 0.84
CA GLU A 231 -6.88 -18.16 -0.38
C GLU A 231 -8.00 -18.08 -1.42
N ASP A 232 -9.25 -18.34 -1.02
CA ASP A 232 -10.44 -18.24 -1.89
C ASP A 232 -10.56 -16.82 -2.49
N GLU A 233 -10.23 -15.79 -1.72
CA GLU A 233 -10.26 -14.39 -2.17
C GLU A 233 -9.13 -14.07 -3.15
N VAL A 234 -7.91 -14.56 -2.91
CA VAL A 234 -6.80 -14.45 -3.88
C VAL A 234 -7.20 -15.10 -5.20
N GLU A 235 -7.71 -16.33 -5.17
CA GLU A 235 -8.15 -17.06 -6.36
C GLU A 235 -9.22 -16.25 -7.13
N ARG A 236 -10.19 -15.69 -6.42
CA ARG A 236 -11.25 -14.85 -7.01
C ARG A 236 -10.67 -13.62 -7.71
N LEU A 237 -9.74 -12.90 -7.07
CA LEU A 237 -9.16 -11.67 -7.60
C LEU A 237 -8.31 -11.91 -8.85
N PHE A 238 -7.55 -13.01 -8.91
CA PHE A 238 -6.82 -13.41 -10.13
C PHE A 238 -7.72 -13.85 -11.27
N ASN A 239 -8.95 -14.29 -10.97
CA ASN A 239 -9.91 -14.81 -11.94
C ASN A 239 -11.06 -13.85 -12.31
N LEU A 240 -10.95 -12.56 -11.96
CA LEU A 240 -11.95 -11.54 -12.31
C LEU A 240 -12.16 -11.44 -13.83
N LYS A 241 -13.42 -11.55 -14.26
CA LYS A 241 -13.81 -11.26 -15.65
C LYS A 241 -13.83 -9.77 -15.90
N SER A 242 -13.74 -9.36 -17.17
CA SER A 242 -13.70 -7.93 -17.54
C SER A 242 -14.83 -7.08 -16.96
N LYS A 243 -16.04 -7.62 -16.76
CA LYS A 243 -17.18 -6.90 -16.15
C LYS A 243 -17.13 -6.83 -14.62
N GLU A 244 -16.33 -7.69 -14.01
CA GLU A 244 -16.14 -7.78 -12.56
C GLU A 244 -14.93 -6.94 -12.11
N LYS A 245 -14.16 -6.37 -13.05
CA LYS A 245 -13.03 -5.46 -12.79
C LYS A 245 -13.50 -4.01 -12.60
N LEU A 246 -12.79 -3.26 -11.77
CA LEU A 246 -13.07 -1.84 -11.50
C LEU A 246 -12.99 -0.98 -12.77
N THR A 247 -12.11 -1.32 -13.71
CA THR A 247 -12.00 -0.68 -15.04
C THR A 247 -13.24 -0.81 -15.92
N SER A 248 -14.24 -1.59 -15.51
CA SER A 248 -15.56 -1.59 -16.16
C SER A 248 -16.48 -0.43 -15.75
N ILE A 249 -16.07 0.37 -14.75
CA ILE A 249 -16.74 1.60 -14.32
C ILE A 249 -16.11 2.77 -15.08
N ASN A 250 -16.92 3.46 -15.89
CA ASN A 250 -16.43 4.55 -16.75
C ASN A 250 -15.80 5.69 -15.94
N SER A 251 -16.39 6.07 -14.80
CA SER A 251 -15.88 7.15 -13.97
C SER A 251 -14.52 6.82 -13.32
N PHE A 252 -14.23 5.53 -13.10
CA PHE A 252 -12.91 5.09 -12.66
C PHE A 252 -11.90 5.10 -13.80
N ASP A 253 -12.29 4.64 -14.99
CA ASP A 253 -11.42 4.66 -16.18
C ASP A 253 -11.01 6.11 -16.53
N ASP A 254 -11.99 7.03 -16.54
CA ASP A 254 -11.75 8.47 -16.72
C ASP A 254 -10.82 9.04 -15.63
N PHE A 255 -10.99 8.61 -14.37
CA PHE A 255 -10.10 9.01 -13.29
C PHE A 255 -8.66 8.54 -13.52
N TYR A 256 -8.48 7.26 -13.87
CA TYR A 256 -7.17 6.64 -14.02
C TYR A 256 -6.42 7.16 -15.25
N ASP A 257 -7.13 7.49 -16.32
CA ASP A 257 -6.57 8.17 -17.50
C ASP A 257 -6.04 9.58 -17.18
N ASN A 258 -6.57 10.22 -16.13
CA ASN A 258 -6.14 11.53 -15.64
C ASN A 258 -5.23 11.46 -14.41
N LYS A 259 -4.68 10.28 -14.08
CA LYS A 259 -3.83 10.11 -12.91
C LYS A 259 -2.62 11.07 -12.93
N THR A 260 -2.20 11.42 -11.73
CA THR A 260 -0.98 12.14 -11.39
C THR A 260 -0.19 11.30 -10.38
N ASP A 261 0.84 11.87 -9.76
CA ASP A 261 1.77 11.14 -8.88
C ASP A 261 1.10 10.35 -7.74
N LEU A 262 0.11 10.95 -7.09
CA LEU A 262 -0.68 10.31 -6.05
C LEU A 262 -2.15 10.67 -6.25
N CYS A 263 -2.99 9.66 -6.41
CA CYS A 263 -4.41 9.84 -6.65
C CYS A 263 -5.26 8.99 -5.71
N ALA A 264 -6.48 9.43 -5.46
CA ALA A 264 -7.49 8.61 -4.82
C ALA A 264 -8.81 8.76 -5.56
N TRP A 265 -9.54 7.66 -5.68
CA TRP A 265 -10.88 7.62 -6.23
C TRP A 265 -11.80 6.89 -5.26
N ALA A 266 -13.05 7.33 -5.19
CA ALA A 266 -14.10 6.65 -4.46
C ALA A 266 -15.43 6.71 -5.21
N SER A 267 -16.28 5.71 -5.01
CA SER A 267 -17.60 5.64 -5.65
C SER A 267 -18.62 4.99 -4.72
N ALA A 268 -19.87 5.40 -4.91
CA ALA A 268 -21.02 4.78 -4.29
C ALA A 268 -21.35 3.40 -4.89
N GLU A 269 -20.93 3.10 -6.12
CA GLU A 269 -21.22 1.82 -6.79
C GLU A 269 -20.72 0.59 -6.03
N GLY A 270 -19.66 0.73 -5.23
CA GLY A 270 -19.13 -0.35 -4.40
C GLY A 270 -19.71 -0.41 -2.98
N MET A 271 -20.59 0.52 -2.61
CA MET A 271 -21.17 0.57 -1.27
C MET A 271 -22.32 -0.44 -1.12
N ASP A 272 -22.54 -0.88 0.11
CA ASP A 272 -23.65 -1.75 0.46
C ASP A 272 -24.99 -1.03 0.29
N GLU A 273 -25.98 -1.74 -0.23
CA GLU A 273 -27.32 -1.19 -0.51
C GLU A 273 -28.01 -0.70 0.76
N ASP A 274 -27.87 -1.38 1.91
CA ASP A 274 -28.45 -0.92 3.19
C ASP A 274 -27.84 0.45 3.59
N LEU A 275 -26.54 0.64 3.33
CA LEU A 275 -25.83 1.89 3.66
C LEU A 275 -26.21 3.01 2.69
N LEU A 276 -26.43 2.70 1.42
CA LEU A 276 -26.91 3.67 0.44
C LEU A 276 -28.37 4.05 0.70
N ASP A 277 -29.23 3.10 1.06
CA ASP A 277 -30.61 3.34 1.47
C ASP A 277 -30.68 4.34 2.63
N ASP A 278 -29.87 4.14 3.68
CA ASP A 278 -29.80 5.08 4.82
C ASP A 278 -29.39 6.51 4.37
N ILE A 279 -28.49 6.64 3.39
CA ILE A 279 -28.06 7.94 2.83
C ILE A 279 -29.16 8.57 1.98
N VAL A 280 -29.85 7.78 1.15
CA VAL A 280 -30.99 8.23 0.34
C VAL A 280 -32.09 8.76 1.25
N ASP A 281 -32.50 7.99 2.26
CA ASP A 281 -33.54 8.38 3.22
C ASP A 281 -33.20 9.71 3.92
N GLU A 282 -31.93 9.91 4.33
CA GLU A 282 -31.49 11.16 4.94
C GLU A 282 -31.53 12.35 3.96
N LEU A 283 -31.08 12.14 2.72
CA LEU A 283 -31.12 13.18 1.69
C LEU A 283 -32.54 13.55 1.28
N ASP A 284 -33.44 12.58 1.17
CA ASP A 284 -34.84 12.80 0.82
C ASP A 284 -35.58 13.55 1.94
N ASP A 285 -35.36 13.17 3.20
CA ASP A 285 -35.94 13.87 4.35
C ASP A 285 -35.45 15.33 4.46
N GLU A 286 -34.17 15.60 4.16
CA GLU A 286 -33.61 16.95 4.22
C GLU A 286 -33.99 17.82 3.02
N THR A 287 -34.00 17.24 1.82
CA THR A 287 -34.16 17.99 0.57
C THR A 287 -35.59 18.01 0.06
N GLY A 288 -36.41 17.02 0.42
CA GLY A 288 -37.73 16.77 -0.14
C GLY A 288 -37.72 16.31 -1.60
N PHE A 289 -36.58 15.83 -2.07
CA PHE A 289 -36.43 15.13 -3.35
C PHE A 289 -36.78 13.64 -3.15
N ASP A 290 -37.05 12.92 -4.24
CA ASP A 290 -37.38 11.49 -4.24
C ASP A 290 -36.23 10.81 -4.98
N LEU A 291 -35.12 10.59 -4.28
CA LEU A 291 -33.93 9.92 -4.82
C LEU A 291 -34.08 8.40 -4.66
N GLU A 292 -33.53 7.66 -5.60
CA GLU A 292 -33.38 6.21 -5.49
C GLU A 292 -31.89 5.86 -5.25
N VAL A 293 -31.60 4.67 -4.70
CA VAL A 293 -30.21 4.19 -4.54
C VAL A 293 -29.44 4.25 -5.86
N GLU A 294 -30.10 3.91 -6.97
CA GLU A 294 -29.53 3.98 -8.32
C GLU A 294 -29.01 5.39 -8.64
N ASP A 295 -29.67 6.45 -8.16
CA ASP A 295 -29.23 7.83 -8.33
C ASP A 295 -27.93 8.13 -7.57
N LEU A 296 -27.62 7.44 -6.48
CA LEU A 296 -26.34 7.61 -5.80
C LEU A 296 -25.23 6.75 -6.40
N THR A 297 -25.54 5.56 -6.91
CA THR A 297 -24.52 4.57 -7.33
C THR A 297 -23.54 5.08 -8.39
N GLU A 298 -23.98 5.94 -9.30
CA GLU A 298 -23.12 6.51 -10.35
C GLU A 298 -22.27 7.70 -9.87
N CYS A 299 -22.46 8.17 -8.64
CA CYS A 299 -21.65 9.24 -8.07
C CYS A 299 -20.23 8.75 -7.72
N SER A 300 -19.24 9.60 -8.01
CA SER A 300 -17.85 9.33 -7.66
C SER A 300 -17.10 10.58 -7.21
N ALA A 301 -16.01 10.37 -6.51
CA ALA A 301 -15.11 11.40 -6.03
C ALA A 301 -13.68 11.06 -6.43
N SER A 302 -12.89 12.08 -6.72
CA SER A 302 -11.46 11.92 -7.04
C SER A 302 -10.62 13.02 -6.39
N LEU A 303 -9.39 12.65 -6.08
CA LEU A 303 -8.37 13.51 -5.52
C LEU A 303 -7.06 13.24 -6.29
N TYR A 304 -6.41 14.29 -6.76
CA TYR A 304 -5.17 14.23 -7.52
C TYR A 304 -4.13 15.12 -6.85
N TYR A 305 -2.96 14.57 -6.55
CA TYR A 305 -1.78 15.28 -6.11
C TYR A 305 -0.73 15.21 -7.21
N ASN A 306 -0.24 16.39 -7.62
CA ASN A 306 0.84 16.51 -8.58
C ASN A 306 1.95 17.37 -8.00
N PHE A 307 3.14 16.79 -7.91
CA PHE A 307 4.37 17.46 -7.52
C PHE A 307 5.06 17.98 -8.78
N GLY A 308 4.91 19.29 -9.01
CA GLY A 308 5.59 20.01 -10.07
C GLY A 308 6.86 20.71 -9.59
N ASP A 309 7.43 21.52 -10.48
CA ASP A 309 8.63 22.30 -10.22
C ASP A 309 8.32 23.46 -9.26
N GLY A 310 8.81 23.35 -8.02
CA GLY A 310 8.58 24.31 -6.94
C GLY A 310 7.12 24.50 -6.52
N ASN A 311 6.18 23.66 -6.97
CA ASN A 311 4.78 23.71 -6.60
C ASN A 311 4.13 22.33 -6.43
N VAL A 312 3.07 22.27 -5.61
CA VAL A 312 2.16 21.14 -5.51
C VAL A 312 0.78 21.60 -5.96
N SER A 313 0.17 20.86 -6.88
CA SER A 313 -1.25 21.03 -7.22
C SER A 313 -2.07 19.91 -6.59
N VAL A 314 -3.18 20.31 -5.96
CA VAL A 314 -4.19 19.40 -5.41
C VAL A 314 -5.51 19.69 -6.12
N LYS A 315 -6.02 18.71 -6.86
CA LYS A 315 -7.36 18.78 -7.48
C LYS A 315 -8.28 17.80 -6.78
N ALA A 316 -9.41 18.29 -6.28
CA ALA A 316 -10.51 17.44 -5.82
C ALA A 316 -11.69 17.63 -6.77
N ALA A 317 -12.35 16.54 -7.14
CA ALA A 317 -13.54 16.57 -7.99
C ALA A 317 -14.60 15.58 -7.49
N LEU A 318 -15.85 16.02 -7.49
CA LEU A 318 -17.03 15.20 -7.27
C LEU A 318 -17.81 15.14 -8.59
N TYR A 319 -18.19 13.93 -9.00
CA TYR A 319 -18.98 13.67 -10.19
C TYR A 319 -20.35 13.17 -9.73
N ALA A 320 -21.37 13.95 -10.01
CA ALA A 320 -22.75 13.63 -9.71
C ALA A 320 -23.36 12.78 -10.84
N SER A 321 -24.24 11.86 -10.47
CA SER A 321 -25.15 11.19 -11.39
C SER A 321 -26.19 12.16 -11.95
N ASP A 322 -26.97 11.69 -12.93
CA ASP A 322 -28.10 12.46 -13.47
C ASP A 322 -29.12 12.84 -12.35
N GLY A 323 -29.48 11.91 -11.46
CA GLY A 323 -30.43 12.18 -10.36
C GLY A 323 -29.92 13.21 -9.36
N VAL A 324 -28.65 13.12 -8.95
CA VAL A 324 -28.04 14.11 -8.05
C VAL A 324 -27.84 15.46 -8.75
N GLN A 325 -27.56 15.46 -10.06
CA GLN A 325 -27.48 16.69 -10.85
C GLN A 325 -28.83 17.41 -10.89
N GLU A 326 -29.95 16.70 -11.07
CA GLU A 326 -31.30 17.29 -11.04
C GLU A 326 -31.59 17.96 -9.70
N LEU A 327 -31.28 17.29 -8.58
CA LEU A 327 -31.40 17.85 -7.24
C LEU A 327 -30.60 19.15 -7.08
N ILE A 328 -29.34 19.14 -7.50
CA ILE A 328 -28.43 20.28 -7.42
C ILE A 328 -28.94 21.44 -8.27
N GLU A 329 -29.38 21.17 -9.50
CA GLU A 329 -29.92 22.19 -10.40
C GLU A 329 -31.19 22.83 -9.81
N GLU A 330 -32.09 22.06 -9.22
CA GLU A 330 -33.30 22.60 -8.57
C GLU A 330 -32.95 23.52 -7.38
N LYS A 331 -32.00 23.12 -6.54
CA LYS A 331 -31.66 23.89 -5.32
C LYS A 331 -30.79 25.11 -5.62
N THR A 332 -29.94 25.06 -6.64
CA THR A 332 -28.88 26.06 -6.87
C THR A 332 -29.02 26.84 -8.18
N ASN A 333 -29.82 26.37 -9.15
CA ASN A 333 -29.83 26.80 -10.55
C ASN A 333 -28.47 26.66 -11.27
N ILE A 334 -27.62 25.73 -10.81
CA ILE A 334 -26.35 25.39 -11.45
C ILE A 334 -26.53 24.02 -12.10
N SER A 335 -26.41 23.97 -13.42
CA SER A 335 -26.43 22.71 -14.18
C SER A 335 -24.99 22.26 -14.41
N THR A 336 -24.54 21.27 -13.62
CA THR A 336 -23.21 20.67 -13.74
C THR A 336 -23.24 19.25 -13.19
N SER A 337 -22.54 18.33 -13.85
CA SER A 337 -22.27 16.99 -13.35
C SER A 337 -20.93 16.91 -12.60
N GLU A 338 -20.09 17.95 -12.67
CA GLU A 338 -18.78 18.00 -12.02
C GLU A 338 -18.69 19.20 -11.08
N PHE A 339 -18.26 18.94 -9.84
CA PHE A 339 -17.82 19.93 -8.88
C PHE A 339 -16.34 19.71 -8.59
N SER A 340 -15.48 20.55 -9.18
CA SER A 340 -14.05 20.46 -8.96
C SER A 340 -13.44 21.76 -8.43
N TYR A 341 -12.39 21.60 -7.64
CA TYR A 341 -11.56 22.67 -7.14
C TYR A 341 -10.09 22.26 -7.26
N GLU A 342 -9.25 23.19 -7.69
CA GLU A 342 -7.81 23.01 -7.80
C GLU A 342 -7.09 24.08 -6.98
N LEU A 343 -6.17 23.63 -6.12
CA LEU A 343 -5.28 24.47 -5.34
C LEU A 343 -3.84 24.19 -5.75
N THR A 344 -3.18 25.20 -6.31
CA THR A 344 -1.74 25.15 -6.55
C THR A 344 -1.01 25.98 -5.49
N MET A 345 -0.15 25.31 -4.73
CA MET A 345 0.70 25.92 -3.70
C MET A 345 2.14 25.98 -4.20
N LYS A 346 2.73 27.17 -4.18
CA LYS A 346 4.16 27.34 -4.50
C LYS A 346 4.99 27.17 -3.22
N PHE A 347 5.93 26.24 -3.26
CA PHE A 347 6.84 25.93 -2.15
C PHE A 347 8.23 26.53 -2.35
N ASP A 348 8.67 26.64 -3.59
CA ASP A 348 10.04 27.02 -3.91
C ASP A 348 10.17 27.68 -5.30
N ASP A 349 11.25 28.45 -5.49
CA ASP A 349 11.58 29.21 -6.70
C ASP A 349 12.83 28.68 -7.42
N SER A 350 13.46 27.59 -6.96
CA SER A 350 14.71 27.06 -7.55
C SER A 350 14.53 26.50 -8.96
N GLY A 351 13.32 26.00 -9.26
CA GLY A 351 13.04 25.23 -10.46
C GLY A 351 13.22 23.72 -10.29
N ASP A 352 13.66 23.26 -9.11
CA ASP A 352 13.70 21.84 -8.75
C ASP A 352 12.28 21.31 -8.52
N ASN A 353 12.09 20.00 -8.72
CA ASN A 353 10.83 19.35 -8.38
C ASN A 353 10.56 19.43 -6.87
N THR A 354 9.29 19.59 -6.50
CA THR A 354 8.91 19.74 -5.09
C THR A 354 9.26 18.51 -4.23
N ILE A 355 9.21 17.29 -4.76
CA ILE A 355 9.63 16.08 -4.03
C ILE A 355 11.11 16.19 -3.65
N HIS A 356 11.97 16.49 -4.63
CA HIS A 356 13.40 16.72 -4.40
C HIS A 356 13.64 17.81 -3.33
N VAL A 357 12.95 18.95 -3.44
CA VAL A 357 13.08 20.05 -2.46
C VAL A 357 12.68 19.62 -1.05
N ILE A 358 11.58 18.89 -0.90
CA ILE A 358 11.12 18.38 0.40
C ILE A 358 12.15 17.43 0.99
N LEU A 359 12.62 16.45 0.22
CA LEU A 359 13.60 15.46 0.67
C LEU A 359 14.92 16.12 1.06
N ARG A 360 15.46 17.02 0.23
CA ARG A 360 16.66 17.81 0.54
C ARG A 360 16.50 18.60 1.84
N SER A 361 15.34 19.23 2.02
CA SER A 361 15.04 20.01 3.24
C SER A 361 14.99 19.13 4.48
N LEU A 362 14.34 17.96 4.38
CA LEU A 362 14.29 16.99 5.47
C LEU A 362 15.69 16.51 5.84
N LEU A 363 16.48 16.05 4.86
CA LEU A 363 17.87 15.60 5.06
C LEU A 363 18.71 16.67 5.76
N THR A 364 18.62 17.93 5.32
CA THR A 364 19.32 19.06 5.94
C THR A 364 18.89 19.28 7.39
N ILE A 365 17.59 19.19 7.69
CA ILE A 365 17.08 19.33 9.07
C ILE A 365 17.59 18.17 9.94
N ILE A 366 17.63 16.94 9.43
CA ILE A 366 18.13 15.78 10.18
C ILE A 366 19.62 15.97 10.51
N ASP A 367 20.39 16.39 9.52
CA ASP A 367 21.81 16.66 9.64
C ASP A 367 22.08 17.74 10.69
N GLU A 368 21.39 18.88 10.61
CA GLU A 368 21.49 19.97 11.60
C GLU A 368 21.06 19.53 13.01
N ALA A 369 20.11 18.60 13.12
CA ALA A 369 19.68 18.02 14.40
C ALA A 369 20.69 17.03 14.99
N GLY A 370 21.79 16.71 14.27
CA GLY A 370 22.81 15.76 14.68
C GLY A 370 22.39 14.31 14.44
N GLY A 371 21.71 14.05 13.31
CA GLY A 371 21.34 12.71 12.84
C GLY A 371 19.98 12.20 13.35
N VAL A 372 19.54 11.07 12.78
CA VAL A 372 18.22 10.46 13.02
C VAL A 372 17.95 10.20 14.52
N GLY A 373 18.98 9.80 15.27
CA GLY A 373 18.86 9.48 16.70
C GLY A 373 18.53 10.68 17.61
N ASN A 374 18.80 11.92 17.17
CA ASN A 374 18.43 13.13 17.91
C ASN A 374 17.06 13.71 17.46
N MET A 375 16.58 13.34 16.27
CA MET A 375 15.29 13.75 15.74
C MET A 375 14.12 13.16 16.54
N GLU A 376 14.18 11.88 16.95
CA GLU A 376 13.17 11.29 17.85
C GLU A 376 13.01 12.10 19.14
N ARG A 377 14.13 12.58 19.69
CA ARG A 377 14.16 13.37 20.92
C ARG A 377 13.60 14.78 20.71
N MET A 378 13.76 15.34 19.51
CA MET A 378 13.25 16.65 19.13
C MET A 378 11.75 16.62 18.81
N MET A 379 11.28 15.60 18.08
CA MET A 379 9.86 15.33 17.84
C MET A 379 9.12 15.07 19.15
N TYR A 380 9.69 14.27 20.06
CA TYR A 380 9.14 14.04 21.39
C TYR A 380 9.01 15.33 22.24
N ASN A 381 9.88 16.32 22.01
CA ASN A 381 9.77 17.62 22.68
C ASN A 381 8.74 18.55 22.03
N LEU A 382 8.61 18.52 20.70
CA LEU A 382 7.58 19.26 19.96
C LEU A 382 6.17 18.77 20.31
N ASP A 383 5.99 17.46 20.44
CA ASP A 383 4.72 16.82 20.81
C ASP A 383 4.28 17.12 22.25
N ARG A 384 5.20 17.63 23.09
CA ARG A 384 4.90 18.14 24.46
C ARG A 384 4.70 19.65 24.52
N MET A 385 4.94 20.36 23.41
CA MET A 385 4.72 21.81 23.30
C MET A 385 3.34 22.14 22.72
N PHE A 386 2.72 21.21 22.01
CA PHE A 386 1.30 21.21 21.65
C PHE A 386 0.50 20.34 22.64
#